data_AF-A0A142B753-F1
#
_entry.id   AF-A0A142B753-F1
#
_cell.length_a   1.000
_cell.length_b   1.000
_cell.length_c   1.000
_cell.angle_alpha   90.00
_cell.angle_beta   90.00
_cell.angle_gamma   90.00
#
_symmetry.space_group_name_H-M   'P 1'
#
loop_
_entity.id
_entity.type
_entity.pdbx_description
1 polymer ?
#
loop_
_entity_poly.entity_id
_entity_poly.type
_entity_poly.pdbx_seq_one_letter_code
_entity_poly.pdbx_strand_id
1 'polypeptide(L)'
;MQSKHTQKIVLSDQQRKDLELIVRRRKSSQSLVLRAKIILAGAEGKSLLGTAKKLKCTRETVTRWRKHWVERPGDQSTLEKLKEAQRPGTPPKFTAEQICQIIALSCDKPEDHGYPFSHWSESLLAMVAVDKKIVSSISQRQVGRFLKSGRHSSRQGQRLG
;
A
#
# COMPACT_ATOMS: atom_id res chain seq x y z
N MET A 1 -7.08 -17.08 -27.54
CA MET A 1 -8.01 -16.53 -26.54
C MET A 1 -8.09 -15.01 -26.71
N GLN A 2 -9.13 -14.49 -27.35
CA GLN A 2 -9.28 -13.03 -27.53
C GLN A 2 -9.66 -12.40 -26.19
N SER A 3 -8.90 -11.40 -25.76
CA SER A 3 -9.11 -10.77 -24.47
C SER A 3 -10.12 -9.62 -24.58
N LYS A 4 -11.12 -9.55 -23.68
CA LYS A 4 -12.20 -8.55 -23.70
C LYS A 4 -11.73 -7.08 -23.74
N HIS A 5 -10.48 -6.79 -23.37
CA HIS A 5 -9.89 -5.44 -23.36
C HIS A 5 -9.55 -4.86 -24.75
N THR A 6 -9.51 -5.69 -25.81
CA THR A 6 -9.31 -5.23 -27.19
C THR A 6 -10.62 -4.80 -27.85
N GLN A 7 -11.76 -5.18 -27.28
CA GLN A 7 -13.09 -4.83 -27.77
C GLN A 7 -13.46 -3.39 -27.40
N LYS A 8 -14.46 -2.85 -28.12
CA LYS A 8 -15.01 -1.53 -27.83
C LYS A 8 -15.58 -1.51 -26.41
N ILE A 9 -15.20 -0.49 -25.63
CA ILE A 9 -15.71 -0.32 -24.27
C ILE A 9 -17.12 0.25 -24.35
N VAL A 10 -18.10 -0.43 -23.76
CA VAL A 10 -19.44 0.11 -23.57
C VAL A 10 -19.42 1.02 -22.35
N LEU A 11 -19.87 2.26 -22.50
CA LEU A 11 -20.00 3.25 -21.44
C LEU A 11 -21.45 3.72 -21.38
N SER A 12 -21.99 3.85 -20.17
CA SER A 12 -23.26 4.57 -19.97
C SER A 12 -23.05 6.07 -20.18
N ASP A 13 -24.11 6.81 -20.53
CA ASP A 13 -24.04 8.27 -20.71
C ASP A 13 -23.49 9.00 -19.49
N GLN A 14 -23.87 8.55 -18.30
CA GLN A 14 -23.35 9.09 -17.04
C GLN A 14 -21.82 8.89 -16.92
N GLN A 15 -21.34 7.66 -17.17
CA GLN A 15 -19.90 7.34 -17.13
C GLN A 15 -19.11 8.17 -18.15
N ARG A 16 -19.67 8.36 -19.34
CA ARG A 16 -19.06 9.20 -20.38
C ARG A 16 -18.93 10.66 -19.91
N LYS A 17 -20.01 11.25 -19.39
CA LYS A 17 -20.02 12.62 -18.85
C LYS A 17 -19.00 12.79 -17.72
N ASP A 18 -18.92 11.84 -16.79
CA ASP A 18 -17.95 11.87 -15.69
C ASP A 18 -16.50 11.82 -16.20
N LEU A 19 -16.20 10.95 -17.18
CA LEU A 19 -14.88 10.87 -17.79
C LEU A 19 -14.48 12.18 -18.50
N GLU A 20 -15.41 12.79 -19.23
CA GLU A 20 -15.19 14.07 -19.91
C GLU A 20 -14.96 15.22 -18.92
N LEU A 21 -15.70 15.23 -17.82
CA LEU A 21 -15.53 16.20 -16.73
C LEU A 21 -14.13 16.06 -16.10
N ILE A 22 -13.69 14.83 -15.83
CA ILE A 22 -12.35 14.54 -15.29
C ILE A 22 -11.26 15.08 -16.23
N VAL A 23 -11.40 14.87 -17.54
CA VAL A 23 -10.43 15.33 -18.55
C VAL A 23 -10.38 16.85 -18.64
N ARG A 24 -11.52 17.53 -18.49
CA ARG A 24 -11.61 19.00 -18.56
C ARG A 24 -11.14 19.69 -17.28
N ARG A 25 -11.22 19.02 -16.12
CA ARG A 25 -10.95 19.61 -14.82
C ARG A 25 -9.45 19.90 -14.63
N ARG A 26 -9.10 21.19 -14.46
CA ARG A 26 -7.72 21.69 -14.34
C ARG A 26 -6.95 21.17 -13.11
N LYS A 27 -7.64 20.85 -12.01
CA LYS A 27 -7.02 20.33 -10.76
C LYS A 27 -6.89 18.79 -10.72
N SER A 28 -7.33 18.07 -11.75
CA SER A 28 -7.20 16.61 -11.79
C SER A 28 -5.74 16.20 -12.00
N SER A 29 -5.29 15.17 -11.29
CA SER A 29 -3.95 14.60 -11.50
C SER A 29 -3.78 14.13 -12.95
N GLN A 30 -2.60 14.37 -13.55
CA GLN A 30 -2.31 13.97 -14.94
C GLN A 30 -2.51 12.46 -15.16
N SER A 31 -2.20 11.65 -14.15
CA SER A 31 -2.46 10.20 -14.16
C SER A 31 -3.94 9.86 -14.27
N LEU A 32 -4.82 10.56 -13.55
CA LEU A 32 -6.27 10.37 -13.61
C LEU A 32 -6.83 10.78 -14.99
N VAL A 33 -6.37 11.91 -15.52
CA VAL A 33 -6.73 12.40 -16.86
C VAL A 33 -6.28 11.42 -17.95
N LEU A 34 -5.07 10.88 -17.85
CA LEU A 34 -4.54 9.87 -18.78
C LEU A 34 -5.43 8.62 -18.80
N ARG A 35 -5.81 8.11 -17.62
CA ARG A 35 -6.69 6.94 -17.48
C ARG A 35 -8.05 7.20 -18.10
N ALA A 36 -8.66 8.35 -17.82
CA ALA A 36 -9.93 8.73 -18.42
C ALA A 36 -9.86 8.79 -19.96
N LYS A 37 -8.80 9.38 -20.52
CA LYS A 37 -8.55 9.41 -21.98
C LYS A 37 -8.38 8.02 -22.59
N ILE A 38 -7.75 7.08 -21.89
CA ILE A 38 -7.60 5.68 -22.34
C ILE A 38 -8.97 5.01 -22.48
N ILE A 39 -9.85 5.20 -21.50
CA ILE A 39 -11.19 4.60 -21.49
C ILE A 39 -12.08 5.23 -22.58
N LEU A 40 -12.08 6.57 -22.69
CA LEU A 40 -12.79 7.28 -23.76
C LEU A 40 -12.34 6.81 -25.15
N ALA A 41 -11.03 6.69 -25.38
CA ALA A 41 -10.50 6.17 -26.64
C ALA A 41 -10.94 4.72 -26.91
N GLY A 42 -11.09 3.90 -25.87
CA GLY A 42 -11.64 2.54 -25.99
C GLY A 42 -13.13 2.51 -26.32
N ALA A 43 -13.90 3.47 -25.83
CA ALA A 43 -15.31 3.63 -26.17
C ALA A 43 -15.52 4.14 -27.61
N GLU A 44 -14.58 4.94 -28.11
CA GLU A 44 -14.52 5.34 -29.53
C GLU A 44 -14.05 4.19 -30.46
N GLY A 45 -13.70 3.01 -29.92
CA GLY A 45 -13.23 1.87 -30.72
C GLY A 45 -11.78 1.98 -31.20
N LYS A 46 -10.98 2.90 -30.64
CA LYS A 46 -9.57 3.05 -31.04
C LYS A 46 -8.76 1.83 -30.61
N SER A 47 -7.78 1.46 -31.43
CA SER A 47 -6.86 0.37 -31.12
C SER A 47 -5.96 0.71 -29.90
N LEU A 48 -5.45 -0.32 -29.23
CA LEU A 48 -4.54 -0.15 -28.09
C LEU A 48 -3.29 0.64 -28.49
N LEU A 49 -2.70 0.28 -29.64
CA LEU A 49 -1.51 0.93 -30.19
C LEU A 49 -1.77 2.38 -30.60
N GLY A 50 -2.90 2.64 -31.28
CA GLY A 50 -3.29 4.00 -31.66
C GLY A 50 -3.51 4.89 -30.44
N THR A 51 -4.14 4.35 -29.39
CA THR A 51 -4.33 5.04 -28.11
C THR A 51 -3.00 5.33 -27.42
N ALA A 52 -2.10 4.34 -27.36
CA ALA A 52 -0.77 4.47 -26.76
C ALA A 52 0.06 5.58 -27.43
N LYS A 53 0.11 5.58 -28.77
CA LYS A 53 0.81 6.61 -29.56
C LYS A 53 0.21 8.00 -29.31
N LYS A 54 -1.11 8.14 -29.36
CA LYS A 54 -1.80 9.42 -29.16
C LYS A 54 -1.58 10.01 -27.76
N LEU A 55 -1.58 9.15 -26.74
CA LEU A 55 -1.45 9.55 -25.34
C LEU A 55 -0.01 9.53 -24.81
N LYS A 56 0.98 9.25 -25.68
CA LYS A 56 2.40 9.13 -25.32
C LYS A 56 2.64 8.21 -24.12
N CYS A 57 1.98 7.06 -24.10
CA CYS A 57 2.11 6.05 -23.04
C CYS A 57 2.38 4.65 -23.62
N THR A 58 2.69 3.69 -22.76
CA THR A 58 2.98 2.32 -23.21
C THR A 58 1.71 1.54 -23.54
N ARG A 59 1.80 0.60 -24.51
CA ARG A 59 0.71 -0.33 -24.83
C ARG A 59 0.22 -1.08 -23.60
N GLU A 60 1.14 -1.49 -22.71
CA GLU A 60 0.81 -2.19 -21.47
C GLU A 60 -0.02 -1.32 -20.53
N THR A 61 0.26 -0.02 -20.44
CA THR A 61 -0.54 0.92 -19.66
C THR A 61 -1.99 0.97 -20.18
N VAL A 62 -2.16 1.11 -21.50
CA VAL A 62 -3.49 1.11 -22.14
C VAL A 62 -4.23 -0.20 -21.86
N THR A 63 -3.53 -1.32 -22.06
CA THR A 63 -4.06 -2.67 -21.86
C THR A 63 -4.52 -2.87 -20.42
N ARG A 64 -3.67 -2.51 -19.45
CA ARG A 64 -3.97 -2.59 -18.02
C ARG A 64 -5.23 -1.83 -17.67
N TRP A 65 -5.34 -0.57 -18.09
CA TRP A 65 -6.48 0.27 -17.73
C TRP A 65 -7.78 -0.15 -18.41
N ARG A 66 -7.73 -0.60 -19.66
CA ARG A 66 -8.92 -1.17 -20.32
C ARG A 66 -9.37 -2.47 -19.65
N LYS A 67 -8.44 -3.36 -19.33
CA LYS A 67 -8.72 -4.62 -18.62
C LYS A 67 -9.37 -4.32 -17.26
N HIS A 68 -8.74 -3.44 -16.48
CA HIS A 68 -9.21 -2.99 -15.18
C HIS A 68 -10.63 -2.37 -15.22
N TRP A 69 -10.95 -1.60 -16.26
CA TRP A 69 -12.28 -1.02 -16.41
C TRP A 69 -13.37 -2.07 -16.66
N VAL A 70 -13.07 -3.08 -17.48
CA VAL A 70 -13.99 -4.17 -17.86
C VAL A 70 -14.15 -5.19 -16.74
N GLU A 71 -13.11 -5.44 -15.95
CA GLU A 71 -13.14 -6.39 -14.82
C GLU A 71 -13.90 -5.86 -13.61
N ARG A 72 -14.06 -4.54 -13.47
CA ARG A 72 -14.80 -3.94 -12.35
C ARG A 72 -16.31 -3.87 -12.63
N PRO A 73 -17.16 -4.15 -11.63
CA PRO A 73 -18.61 -4.12 -11.79
C PRO A 73 -19.12 -2.74 -12.23
N GLY A 74 -20.31 -2.73 -12.86
CA GLY A 74 -20.94 -1.52 -13.40
C GLY A 74 -21.48 -0.56 -12.32
N ASP A 75 -21.72 -1.07 -11.11
CA ASP A 75 -22.30 -0.34 -9.98
C ASP A 75 -21.31 0.63 -9.29
N GLN A 76 -20.00 0.43 -9.50
CA GLN A 76 -18.98 1.34 -8.96
C GLN A 76 -18.96 2.69 -9.69
N SER A 77 -18.74 3.76 -8.91
CA SER A 77 -18.56 5.10 -9.46
C SER A 77 -17.40 5.16 -10.46
N THR A 78 -17.53 6.00 -11.51
CA THR A 78 -16.49 6.27 -12.52
C THR A 78 -15.14 6.58 -11.87
N LEU A 79 -15.13 7.40 -10.82
CA LEU A 79 -13.92 7.77 -10.09
C LEU A 79 -13.27 6.57 -9.41
N GLU A 80 -14.08 5.71 -8.79
CA GLU A 80 -13.57 4.50 -8.15
C GLU A 80 -12.96 3.56 -9.17
N LYS A 81 -13.62 3.33 -10.31
CA LYS A 81 -13.10 2.50 -11.42
C LYS A 81 -11.76 2.99 -11.98
N LEU A 82 -11.47 4.30 -11.91
CA LEU A 82 -10.20 4.89 -12.34
C LEU A 82 -9.13 4.97 -11.24
N LYS A 83 -9.50 4.78 -9.97
CA LYS A 83 -8.53 4.68 -8.88
C LYS A 83 -7.77 3.37 -8.99
N GLU A 84 -6.45 3.47 -8.88
CA GLU A 84 -5.60 2.30 -8.75
C GLU A 84 -6.00 1.59 -7.45
N ALA A 85 -6.13 0.26 -7.48
CA ALA A 85 -6.32 -0.49 -6.26
C ALA A 85 -5.20 -0.11 -5.29
N GLN A 86 -5.53 0.06 -4.00
CA GLN A 86 -4.50 0.16 -2.99
C GLN A 86 -3.66 -1.10 -3.12
N ARG A 87 -2.41 -0.97 -3.56
CA ARG A 87 -1.52 -2.11 -3.62
C ARG A 87 -1.40 -2.58 -2.18
N PRO A 88 -1.72 -3.84 -1.85
CA PRO A 88 -1.37 -4.36 -0.54
C PRO A 88 0.14 -4.12 -0.41
N GLY A 89 0.54 -3.32 0.57
CA GLY A 89 1.95 -3.08 0.82
C GLY A 89 2.67 -4.41 1.05
N THR A 90 4.00 -4.39 1.04
CA THR A 90 4.78 -5.55 1.47
C THR A 90 4.22 -6.03 2.82
N PRO A 91 3.81 -7.30 2.95
CA PRO A 91 3.28 -7.80 4.21
C PRO A 91 4.33 -7.55 5.31
N PRO A 92 3.91 -7.08 6.49
CA PRO A 92 4.85 -6.77 7.55
C PRO A 92 5.62 -8.05 7.91
N LYS A 93 6.95 -7.94 8.02
CA LYS A 93 7.83 -9.07 8.38
C LYS A 93 7.55 -9.64 9.78
N PHE A 94 6.89 -8.85 10.63
CA PHE A 94 6.56 -9.17 12.01
C PHE A 94 5.07 -8.92 12.21
N THR A 95 4.38 -9.84 12.86
CA THR A 95 2.95 -9.68 13.16
C THR A 95 2.75 -8.62 14.23
N ALA A 96 1.54 -8.06 14.32
CA ALA A 96 1.20 -7.11 15.37
C ALA A 96 1.38 -7.73 16.77
N GLU A 97 1.04 -9.00 16.94
CA GLU A 97 1.23 -9.76 18.18
C GLU A 97 2.71 -9.84 18.58
N GLN A 98 3.60 -10.19 17.65
CA GLN A 98 5.04 -10.23 17.90
C GLN A 98 5.59 -8.87 18.33
N ILE A 99 5.13 -7.80 17.68
CA ILE A 99 5.51 -6.43 18.04
C ILE A 99 5.03 -6.08 19.45
N CYS A 100 3.77 -6.39 19.76
CA CYS A 100 3.19 -6.17 21.09
C CYS A 100 3.93 -6.94 22.19
N GLN A 101 4.28 -8.20 21.95
CA GLN A 101 5.04 -9.02 22.91
C GLN A 101 6.45 -8.44 23.16
N ILE A 102 7.14 -7.96 22.13
CA ILE A 102 8.45 -7.31 22.29
C ILE A 102 8.33 -5.99 23.06
N ILE A 103 7.27 -5.22 22.82
CA ILE A 103 7.01 -3.98 23.57
C ILE A 103 6.69 -4.31 25.03
N ALA A 104 5.85 -5.30 25.30
CA ALA A 104 5.52 -5.74 26.65
C ALA A 104 6.78 -6.20 27.42
N LEU A 105 7.62 -7.02 26.80
CA LEU A 105 8.91 -7.45 27.36
C LEU A 105 9.79 -6.26 27.77
N SER A 106 9.75 -5.16 27.03
CA SER A 106 10.52 -3.95 27.35
C SER A 106 9.94 -3.12 28.50
N CYS A 107 8.67 -3.33 28.87
CA CYS A 107 8.03 -2.67 30.00
C CYS A 107 8.36 -3.36 31.33
N ASP A 108 8.65 -4.66 31.29
CA ASP A 108 9.06 -5.46 32.45
C ASP A 108 10.56 -5.34 32.71
N LYS A 109 11.00 -5.72 33.92
CA LYS A 109 12.43 -5.74 34.25
C LYS A 109 13.09 -7.02 33.76
N PRO A 110 14.37 -7.00 33.31
CA PRO A 110 15.05 -8.23 32.90
C PRO A 110 15.11 -9.30 34.00
N GLU A 111 15.18 -8.86 35.27
CA GLU A 111 15.15 -9.72 36.45
C GLU A 111 13.86 -10.54 36.57
N ASP A 112 12.71 -9.97 36.20
CA ASP A 112 11.41 -10.65 36.21
C ASP A 112 11.38 -11.83 35.21
N HIS A 113 12.21 -11.74 34.18
CA HIS A 113 12.38 -12.78 33.17
C HIS A 113 13.58 -13.70 33.42
N GLY A 114 14.24 -13.59 34.58
CA GLY A 114 15.34 -14.47 34.98
C GLY A 114 16.70 -14.08 34.40
N TYR A 115 16.89 -12.84 33.93
CA TYR A 115 18.17 -12.37 33.41
C TYR A 115 18.89 -11.44 34.40
N PRO A 116 20.21 -11.58 34.58
CA PRO A 116 21.00 -10.82 35.56
C PRO A 116 21.37 -9.41 35.07
N PHE A 117 20.49 -8.74 34.33
CA PHE A 117 20.72 -7.40 33.78
C PHE A 117 19.83 -6.37 34.46
N SER A 118 20.38 -5.20 34.79
CA SER A 118 19.60 -4.13 35.44
C SER A 118 18.71 -3.35 34.46
N HIS A 119 19.02 -3.36 33.16
CA HIS A 119 18.28 -2.61 32.14
C HIS A 119 18.22 -3.35 30.80
N TRP A 120 17.15 -3.12 30.04
CA TRP A 120 17.05 -3.57 28.66
C TRP A 120 17.87 -2.70 27.72
N SER A 121 18.74 -3.33 26.93
CA SER A 121 19.27 -2.76 25.70
C SER A 121 18.54 -3.35 24.49
N GLU A 122 18.59 -2.67 23.34
CA GLU A 122 17.96 -3.15 22.09
C GLU A 122 18.52 -4.52 21.66
N SER A 123 19.80 -4.77 21.91
CA SER A 123 20.48 -6.04 21.63
C SER A 123 20.00 -7.15 22.57
N LEU A 124 19.84 -6.85 23.86
CA LEU A 124 19.32 -7.82 24.84
C LEU A 124 17.86 -8.17 24.56
N LEU A 125 17.02 -7.19 24.25
CA LEU A 125 15.63 -7.44 23.87
C LEU A 125 15.52 -8.27 22.59
N ALA A 126 16.40 -8.06 21.60
CA ALA A 126 16.45 -8.90 20.40
C ALA A 126 16.83 -10.36 20.74
N MET A 127 17.83 -10.55 21.60
CA MET A 127 18.26 -11.88 22.05
C MET A 127 17.13 -12.60 22.80
N VAL A 128 16.52 -11.93 23.79
CA VAL A 128 15.45 -12.51 24.61
C VAL A 128 14.18 -12.77 23.80
N ALA A 129 13.85 -11.91 22.81
CA ALA A 129 12.73 -12.15 21.92
C ALA A 129 12.90 -13.41 21.06
N VAL A 130 14.14 -13.74 20.68
CA VAL A 130 14.45 -15.00 19.99
C VAL A 130 14.43 -16.18 20.96
N ASP A 131 15.02 -16.03 22.15
CA ASP A 131 15.06 -17.05 23.20
C ASP A 131 13.65 -17.49 23.65
N LYS A 132 12.76 -16.52 23.90
CA LYS A 132 11.34 -16.73 24.22
C LYS A 132 10.50 -17.17 23.02
N LYS A 133 11.11 -17.38 21.85
CA LYS A 133 10.47 -17.79 20.59
C LYS A 133 9.35 -16.86 20.11
N ILE A 134 9.41 -15.58 20.48
CA ILE A 134 8.50 -14.54 19.99
C ILE A 134 8.75 -14.30 18.49
N VAL A 135 10.03 -14.29 18.09
CA VAL A 135 10.46 -14.15 16.69
C VAL A 135 11.57 -15.13 16.36
N SER A 136 11.69 -15.55 15.09
CA SER A 136 12.78 -16.43 14.65
C SER A 136 14.12 -15.71 14.52
N SER A 137 14.09 -14.43 14.12
CA SER A 137 15.27 -13.56 14.09
C SER A 137 14.84 -12.11 14.01
N ILE A 138 15.50 -11.24 14.77
CA ILE A 138 15.28 -9.80 14.72
C ILE A 138 16.59 -9.04 14.97
N SER A 139 16.78 -7.95 14.23
CA SER A 139 17.91 -7.05 14.44
C SER A 139 17.64 -6.11 15.63
N GLN A 140 18.66 -5.77 16.40
CA GLN A 140 18.60 -4.73 17.45
C GLN A 140 17.99 -3.42 16.94
N ARG A 141 18.29 -3.00 15.70
CA ARG A 141 17.72 -1.76 15.12
C ARG A 141 16.22 -1.89 14.85
N GLN A 142 15.76 -3.08 14.50
CA GLN A 142 14.35 -3.36 14.27
C GLN A 142 13.57 -3.31 15.59
N VAL A 143 14.14 -3.87 16.67
CA VAL A 143 13.62 -3.73 18.04
C VAL A 143 13.53 -2.25 18.42
N GLY A 144 14.61 -1.47 18.22
CA GLY A 144 14.61 -0.03 18.44
C GLY A 144 13.49 0.72 17.71
N ARG A 145 13.20 0.34 16.46
CA ARG A 145 12.07 0.88 15.71
C ARG A 145 10.73 0.56 16.34
N PHE A 146 10.52 -0.67 16.82
CA PHE A 146 9.28 -1.05 17.51
C PHE A 146 9.08 -0.25 18.79
N LEU A 147 10.14 -0.09 19.59
CA LEU A 147 10.11 0.73 20.80
C LEU A 147 9.81 2.20 20.50
N LYS A 148 10.39 2.76 19.43
CA LYS A 148 10.14 4.16 19.03
C LYS A 148 8.71 4.38 18.53
N SER A 149 8.15 3.41 17.81
CA SER A 149 6.78 3.47 17.29
C SER A 149 5.71 3.20 18.36
N GLY A 150 6.04 2.42 19.40
CA GLY A 150 5.14 2.12 20.53
C GLY A 150 5.13 3.19 21.63
N ARG A 151 6.09 4.12 21.64
CA ARG A 151 6.16 5.21 22.62
C ARG A 151 5.09 6.28 22.36
N HIS A 152 3.89 6.07 22.90
CA HIS A 152 3.13 7.20 23.40
C HIS A 152 3.86 7.72 24.65
N SER A 153 4.30 8.98 24.57
CA SER A 153 4.92 9.78 25.62
C SER A 153 4.68 9.26 27.05
N SER A 154 5.65 8.51 27.58
CA SER A 154 5.81 8.33 29.02
C SER A 154 7.19 8.89 29.36
N ARG A 155 7.18 10.04 30.02
CA ARG A 155 8.34 10.68 30.63
C ARG A 155 8.96 9.75 31.68
N GLN A 156 10.26 9.95 31.88
CA GLN A 156 11.14 9.51 32.99
C GLN A 156 11.94 8.22 32.73
N GLY A 157 13.19 8.10 33.17
CA GLY A 157 13.95 8.94 34.10
C GLY A 157 15.46 8.83 33.94
N GLN A 158 16.11 9.97 34.20
CA GLN A 158 17.32 10.12 35.02
C GLN A 158 18.52 9.19 34.74
N ARG A 159 19.53 9.75 34.06
CA ARG A 159 20.91 9.24 34.11
C ARG A 159 21.60 9.88 35.31
N LEU A 160 21.82 9.10 36.37
CA LEU A 160 22.81 9.36 37.41
C LEU A 160 24.13 8.71 36.98
N GLY A 161 25.24 9.41 37.17
CA GLY A 161 26.60 9.00 36.80
C GLY A 161 27.28 10.05 35.96
#